data_AF-A0A9K3CRR7-F1
#
_entry.id   AF-A0A9K3CRR7-F1
#
_cell.length_a   1.000
_cell.length_b   1.000
_cell.length_c   1.000
_cell.angle_alpha   90.00
_cell.angle_beta   90.00
_cell.angle_gamma   90.00
#
_symmetry.space_group_name_H-M   'P 1'
#
loop_
_entity.id
_entity.type
_entity.pdbx_description
1 polymer ?
#
loop_
_entity_poly.entity_id
_entity_poly.type
_entity_poly.pdbx_seq_one_letter_code
_entity_poly.pdbx_strand_id
1 'polypeptide(L)'
;MDFEDAINVALLTLKSGNSRGMVVRLDEETMEAEIVLCVDLGWYSYYGGAAQRLLNGNFFFAGTAIGAQEDCYAGYANGITRFVELTPSGRVLHAGTVNGAGNRFLRIPSMYSGVKPVRVKHVRKPSVLPFNVSLGTEGEGPEEEAARRRELGLQLEPEAKPSGITISAAPSPLAQETTPLDTPLGTEEQEEERDAVAEAVAERERLAAAEIEREVTAQLEEEDRVRERQGGMVLEAAMDGPE
;
A
#
# COMPACT_ATOMS: atom_id res chain seq x y z
N MET A 1 -22.96 19.73 -1.53
CA MET A 1 -21.49 19.67 -1.37
C MET A 1 -20.94 20.35 -2.60
N ASP A 2 -20.55 21.61 -2.44
CA ASP A 2 -20.27 22.49 -3.57
C ASP A 2 -18.91 22.15 -4.17
N PHE A 3 -18.83 22.22 -5.51
CA PHE A 3 -17.68 21.80 -6.32
C PHE A 3 -16.38 22.55 -5.95
N GLU A 4 -16.51 23.70 -5.27
CA GLU A 4 -15.41 24.53 -4.79
C GLU A 4 -14.78 24.01 -3.48
N ASP A 5 -15.49 23.24 -2.65
CA ASP A 5 -14.95 22.68 -1.40
C ASP A 5 -14.17 21.38 -1.63
N ALA A 6 -14.46 20.64 -2.70
CA ALA A 6 -13.67 19.46 -3.09
C ALA A 6 -12.26 19.85 -3.57
N ILE A 7 -12.07 21.09 -4.06
CA ILE A 7 -10.77 21.63 -4.45
C ILE A 7 -9.91 21.93 -3.21
N ASN A 8 -10.51 22.13 -2.03
CA ASN A 8 -9.79 22.40 -0.78
C ASN A 8 -9.21 21.16 -0.07
N VAL A 9 -9.63 19.94 -0.43
CA VAL A 9 -8.96 18.69 0.02
C VAL A 9 -7.78 18.33 -0.89
N ALA A 10 -7.66 18.96 -2.06
CA ALA A 10 -6.65 18.70 -3.09
C ALA A 10 -5.73 19.90 -3.41
N LEU A 11 -5.75 20.96 -2.61
CA LEU A 11 -4.76 22.03 -2.65
C LEU A 11 -3.42 21.47 -2.15
N LEU A 12 -2.57 20.97 -3.04
CA LEU A 12 -1.49 21.77 -3.62
C LEU A 12 -0.59 22.44 -2.57
N THR A 13 -0.29 21.78 -1.46
CA THR A 13 1.04 21.94 -0.86
C THR A 13 2.07 21.36 -1.83
N LEU A 14 2.37 22.09 -2.91
CA LEU A 14 3.54 21.94 -3.79
C LEU A 14 4.89 22.04 -3.04
N LYS A 15 4.87 22.03 -1.71
CA LYS A 15 6.05 22.10 -0.86
C LYS A 15 6.69 20.73 -0.66
N SER A 16 5.92 19.64 -0.76
CA SER A 16 6.51 18.31 -0.80
C SER A 16 6.97 18.09 -2.23
N GLY A 17 8.27 17.87 -2.45
CA GLY A 17 8.80 17.44 -3.75
C GLY A 17 8.34 16.04 -4.14
N ASN A 18 7.22 15.55 -3.61
CA ASN A 18 6.74 14.19 -3.77
C ASN A 18 6.09 13.98 -5.14
N SER A 19 6.16 12.74 -5.60
CA SER A 19 5.40 12.27 -6.75
C SER A 19 3.91 12.18 -6.42
N ARG A 20 3.06 12.29 -7.44
CA ARG A 20 1.60 12.22 -7.31
C ARG A 20 1.02 11.04 -8.08
N GLY A 21 -0.01 10.42 -7.51
CA GLY A 21 -0.90 9.54 -8.24
C GLY A 21 -2.03 10.38 -8.82
N MET A 22 -2.17 10.39 -10.14
CA MET A 22 -3.22 11.15 -10.81
C MET A 22 -4.03 10.26 -11.75
N VAL A 23 -5.35 10.38 -11.67
CA VAL A 23 -6.31 9.75 -12.58
C VAL A 23 -7.12 10.87 -13.21
N VAL A 24 -7.15 10.87 -14.54
CA VAL A 24 -7.96 11.80 -15.33
C VAL A 24 -8.96 11.02 -16.16
N ARG A 25 -10.18 11.55 -16.25
CA ARG A 25 -11.17 11.16 -17.23
C ARG A 25 -11.02 12.12 -18.41
N LEU A 26 -10.83 11.58 -19.60
CA LEU A 26 -10.71 12.34 -20.83
C LEU A 26 -11.96 12.10 -21.67
N ASP A 27 -12.60 13.19 -22.09
CA ASP A 27 -13.59 13.19 -23.15
C ASP A 27 -12.88 13.65 -24.44
N GLU A 28 -12.63 12.70 -25.34
CA GLU A 28 -11.90 12.96 -26.59
C GLU A 28 -12.78 13.68 -27.64
N GLU A 29 -14.10 13.66 -27.51
CA GLU A 29 -14.99 14.37 -28.44
C GLU A 29 -15.00 15.86 -28.14
N THR A 30 -15.06 16.22 -26.85
CA THR A 30 -15.05 17.62 -26.40
C THR A 30 -13.64 18.14 -26.11
N MET A 31 -12.64 17.26 -26.09
CA MET A 31 -11.26 17.55 -25.69
C MET A 31 -11.17 18.08 -24.25
N GLU A 32 -12.05 17.59 -23.37
CA GLU A 32 -12.09 17.96 -21.96
C GLU A 32 -11.41 16.91 -21.07
N ALA A 33 -10.80 17.39 -19.99
CA ALA A 33 -10.11 16.55 -19.01
C ALA A 33 -10.61 16.88 -17.60
N GLU A 34 -11.05 15.85 -16.89
CA GLU A 34 -11.51 15.96 -15.51
C GLU A 34 -10.61 15.14 -14.60
N ILE A 35 -10.13 15.76 -13.51
CA ILE A 35 -9.35 15.07 -12.50
C ILE A 35 -10.31 14.24 -11.64
N VAL A 36 -10.17 12.91 -11.71
CA VAL A 36 -10.94 11.97 -10.90
C VAL A 36 -10.27 11.72 -9.55
N LEU A 37 -8.94 11.67 -9.54
CA LEU A 37 -8.14 11.46 -8.33
C LEU A 37 -6.79 12.18 -8.49
N CYS A 38 -6.36 12.91 -7.47
CA CYS A 38 -5.02 13.46 -7.38
C CYS A 38 -4.56 13.35 -5.92
N VAL A 39 -3.57 12.49 -5.67
CA VAL A 39 -3.11 12.16 -4.32
C VAL A 39 -1.60 12.31 -4.22
N ASP A 40 -1.14 12.92 -3.12
CA ASP A 40 0.28 12.93 -2.77
C ASP A 40 0.68 11.52 -2.32
N LEU A 41 1.69 10.93 -2.98
CA LEU A 41 2.14 9.58 -2.64
C LEU A 41 3.00 9.55 -1.38
N GLY A 42 3.46 10.69 -0.86
CA GLY A 42 4.31 10.75 0.33
C GLY A 42 5.78 10.43 0.04
N TRP A 43 6.16 10.26 -1.22
CA TRP A 43 7.54 10.01 -1.64
C TRP A 43 7.83 10.60 -3.01
N TYR A 44 9.09 10.99 -3.23
CA TYR A 44 9.58 11.39 -4.54
C TYR A 44 10.23 10.21 -5.26
N SER A 45 9.76 9.96 -6.48
CA SER A 45 10.30 9.00 -7.44
C SER A 45 10.90 9.78 -8.60
N TYR A 46 12.22 9.94 -8.63
CA TYR A 46 12.87 10.74 -9.68
C TYR A 46 12.90 10.02 -11.04
N TYR A 47 12.83 8.68 -11.02
CA TYR A 47 12.86 7.86 -12.23
C TYR A 47 11.91 6.68 -12.11
N GLY A 48 11.19 6.44 -13.20
CA GLY A 48 10.27 5.33 -13.34
C GLY A 48 9.03 5.47 -12.46
N GLY A 49 8.00 4.73 -12.85
CA GLY A 49 6.72 4.73 -12.18
C GLY A 49 5.71 3.91 -12.95
N ALA A 50 4.65 3.49 -12.27
CA ALA A 50 3.53 2.80 -12.88
C ALA A 50 2.22 3.33 -12.29
N ALA A 51 1.22 3.46 -13.15
CA ALA A 51 -0.15 3.75 -12.77
C ALA A 51 -1.04 2.73 -13.50
N GLN A 52 -1.92 2.06 -12.75
CA GLN A 52 -2.79 1.03 -13.29
C GLN A 52 -4.18 1.10 -12.63
N ARG A 53 -5.23 1.17 -13.43
CA ARG A 53 -6.59 0.89 -12.96
C ARG A 53 -6.78 -0.62 -12.87
N LEU A 54 -7.20 -1.11 -11.72
CA LEU A 54 -7.43 -2.52 -11.45
C LEU A 54 -8.86 -2.92 -11.87
N LEU A 55 -9.07 -4.22 -12.12
CA LEU A 55 -10.37 -4.77 -12.55
C LEU A 55 -11.50 -4.55 -11.54
N ASN A 56 -11.15 -4.41 -10.26
CA ASN A 56 -12.10 -4.10 -9.18
C ASN A 56 -12.42 -2.59 -9.07
N GLY A 57 -11.88 -1.75 -9.98
CA GLY A 57 -12.09 -0.31 -9.99
C GLY A 57 -11.09 0.49 -9.15
N ASN A 58 -10.22 -0.15 -8.37
CA ASN A 58 -9.17 0.52 -7.60
C ASN A 58 -8.05 1.05 -8.50
N PHE A 59 -7.19 1.89 -7.94
CA PHE A 59 -6.01 2.42 -8.59
C PHE A 59 -4.74 1.92 -7.91
N PHE A 60 -3.75 1.53 -8.70
CA PHE A 60 -2.44 1.13 -8.23
C PHE A 60 -1.41 2.13 -8.76
N PHE A 61 -0.59 2.67 -7.86
CA PHE A 61 0.53 3.55 -8.19
C PHE A 61 1.82 2.94 -7.64
N ALA A 62 2.88 3.00 -8.42
CA ALA A 62 4.22 2.62 -7.97
C ALA A 62 5.24 3.67 -8.42
N GLY A 63 6.21 3.94 -7.56
CA GLY A 63 7.38 4.76 -7.85
C GLY A 63 8.66 3.97 -7.61
N THR A 64 9.70 4.28 -8.38
CA THR A 64 10.99 3.59 -8.35
C THR A 64 12.10 4.59 -8.07
N ALA A 65 13.27 4.07 -7.70
CA ALA A 65 14.42 4.93 -7.40
C ALA A 65 14.08 6.00 -6.32
N ILE A 66 13.25 5.64 -5.36
CA ILE A 66 12.86 6.53 -4.26
C ILE A 66 14.03 6.64 -3.30
N GLY A 67 14.35 7.88 -2.89
CA GLY A 67 15.43 8.15 -1.93
C GLY A 67 16.84 7.95 -2.49
N ALA A 68 17.01 7.75 -3.80
CA ALA A 68 18.33 7.75 -4.41
C ALA A 68 18.79 9.22 -4.55
N GLN A 69 19.45 9.69 -3.50
CA GLN A 69 20.01 11.04 -3.39
C GLN A 69 21.51 10.96 -3.68
N GLU A 70 21.98 11.90 -4.52
CA GLU A 70 23.35 12.31 -4.93
C GLU A 70 24.44 11.26 -5.22
N ASP A 71 24.54 10.14 -4.50
CA ASP A 71 25.60 9.13 -4.67
C ASP A 71 25.19 7.91 -5.50
N CYS A 72 23.92 7.84 -5.94
CA CYS A 72 23.39 6.69 -6.71
C CYS A 72 23.76 6.70 -8.20
N TYR A 73 24.71 7.54 -8.63
CA TYR A 73 25.24 7.51 -10.01
C TYR A 73 25.97 6.20 -10.34
N ALA A 74 26.34 5.40 -9.33
CA ALA A 74 26.98 4.10 -9.48
C ALA A 74 25.96 2.94 -9.55
N GLY A 75 25.16 2.93 -10.62
CA GLY A 75 24.39 1.76 -11.04
C GLY A 75 23.02 1.60 -10.37
N TYR A 76 22.05 1.21 -11.18
CA TYR A 76 20.63 0.93 -10.88
C TYR A 76 20.35 -0.01 -9.67
N ALA A 77 21.33 -0.40 -8.87
CA ALA A 77 21.21 -1.50 -7.91
C ALA A 77 20.51 -1.13 -6.58
N ASN A 78 20.53 0.14 -6.15
CA ASN A 78 20.15 0.49 -4.77
C ASN A 78 18.87 1.34 -4.63
N GLY A 79 18.04 1.41 -5.67
CA GLY A 79 16.78 2.15 -5.57
C GLY A 79 15.76 1.48 -4.65
N ILE A 80 14.99 2.26 -3.90
CA ILE A 80 13.79 1.77 -3.22
C ILE A 80 12.61 1.89 -4.19
N THR A 81 11.79 0.85 -4.27
CA THR A 81 10.48 0.93 -4.91
C THR A 81 9.41 0.99 -3.84
N ARG A 82 8.44 1.89 -3.99
CA ARG A 82 7.21 1.91 -3.19
C ARG A 82 6.00 1.83 -4.10
N PHE A 83 4.94 1.22 -3.59
CA PHE A 83 3.67 1.15 -4.28
C PHE A 83 2.50 1.30 -3.31
N VAL A 84 1.36 1.71 -3.85
CA VAL A 84 0.11 1.91 -3.12
C VAL A 84 -1.08 1.53 -4.00
N GLU A 85 -2.06 0.86 -3.40
CA GLU A 85 -3.39 0.60 -3.96
C GLU A 85 -4.41 1.48 -3.22
N LEU A 86 -5.19 2.23 -3.99
CA LEU A 86 -6.17 3.20 -3.53
C LEU A 86 -7.57 2.86 -4.05
N THR A 87 -8.60 3.13 -3.24
CA THR A 87 -9.99 3.16 -3.72
C THR A 87 -10.21 4.34 -4.67
N PRO A 88 -11.35 4.38 -5.41
CA PRO A 88 -11.73 5.57 -6.18
C PRO A 88 -11.85 6.85 -5.35
N SER A 89 -12.16 6.74 -4.05
CA SER A 89 -12.20 7.87 -3.12
C SER A 89 -10.83 8.29 -2.57
N GLY A 90 -9.73 7.66 -3.02
CA GLY A 90 -8.37 7.96 -2.56
C GLY A 90 -7.96 7.29 -1.24
N ARG A 91 -8.79 6.40 -0.67
CA ARG A 91 -8.46 5.68 0.56
C ARG A 91 -7.41 4.59 0.27
N VAL A 92 -6.36 4.54 1.07
CA VAL A 92 -5.32 3.50 0.99
C VAL A 92 -5.86 2.15 1.43
N LEU A 93 -5.76 1.15 0.55
CA LEU A 93 -6.08 -0.26 0.85
C LEU A 93 -4.82 -1.08 1.12
N HIS A 94 -3.78 -0.83 0.36
CA HIS A 94 -2.53 -1.58 0.44
C HIS A 94 -1.36 -0.67 0.08
N ALA A 95 -0.23 -0.85 0.76
CA ALA A 95 1.02 -0.18 0.41
C ALA A 95 2.17 -1.12 0.73
N GLY A 96 3.26 -0.97 -0.02
CA GLY A 96 4.44 -1.80 0.18
C GLY A 96 5.70 -1.15 -0.34
N THR A 97 6.82 -1.69 0.12
CA THR A 97 8.17 -1.28 -0.27
C THR A 97 8.96 -2.51 -0.68
N VAL A 98 9.72 -2.39 -1.77
CA VAL A 98 10.62 -3.43 -2.25
C VAL A 98 11.99 -2.81 -2.46
N ASN A 99 13.02 -3.49 -1.97
CA ASN A 99 14.40 -3.09 -2.21
C ASN A 99 14.83 -3.52 -3.62
N GLY A 100 15.42 -2.60 -4.37
CA GLY A 100 15.85 -2.79 -5.75
C GLY A 100 15.13 -1.83 -6.72
N ALA A 101 15.87 -1.30 -7.69
CA ALA A 101 15.27 -0.52 -8.75
C ALA A 101 14.60 -1.45 -9.75
N GLY A 102 13.28 -1.59 -9.67
CA GLY A 102 12.49 -2.07 -10.79
C GLY A 102 12.33 -0.96 -11.83
N ASN A 103 12.16 -1.32 -13.10
CA ASN A 103 11.79 -0.35 -14.13
C ASN A 103 10.27 -0.12 -14.14
N ARG A 104 9.48 -1.21 -14.00
CA ARG A 104 8.02 -1.17 -14.00
C ARG A 104 7.42 -2.18 -13.04
N PHE A 105 6.28 -1.81 -12.47
CA PHE A 105 5.50 -2.65 -11.57
C PHE A 105 4.12 -2.87 -12.17
N LEU A 106 3.65 -4.11 -12.11
CA LEU A 106 2.34 -4.51 -12.60
C LEU A 106 1.62 -5.24 -11.48
N ARG A 107 0.41 -4.81 -11.15
CA ARG A 107 -0.46 -5.56 -10.26
C ARG A 107 -1.17 -6.64 -11.08
N ILE A 108 -0.68 -7.87 -10.95
CA ILE A 108 -1.36 -9.06 -11.47
C ILE A 108 -2.40 -9.55 -10.45
N PRO A 109 -3.66 -9.82 -10.85
CA PRO A 109 -4.69 -10.33 -9.95
C PRO A 109 -4.32 -11.65 -9.28
N SER A 110 -3.65 -12.54 -10.04
CA SER A 110 -3.11 -13.80 -9.57
C SER A 110 -2.00 -14.26 -10.50
N MET A 111 -0.94 -14.85 -9.96
CA MET A 111 0.08 -15.56 -10.75
C MET A 111 -0.49 -16.80 -11.47
N TYR A 112 -1.67 -17.27 -11.04
CA TYR A 112 -2.32 -18.49 -11.52
C TYR A 112 -3.64 -18.24 -12.25
N SER A 113 -4.02 -16.99 -12.51
CA SER A 113 -5.21 -16.68 -13.33
C SER A 113 -4.94 -17.07 -14.79
N GLY A 114 -5.13 -18.35 -15.09
CA GLY A 114 -4.80 -18.95 -16.39
C GLY A 114 -4.50 -20.44 -16.28
N VAL A 115 -4.06 -20.90 -15.10
CA VAL A 115 -3.96 -22.33 -14.81
C VAL A 115 -5.35 -22.78 -14.36
N LYS A 116 -6.05 -23.57 -15.18
CA LYS A 116 -7.27 -24.27 -14.71
C LYS A 116 -6.92 -24.94 -13.40
N PRO A 117 -7.68 -24.72 -12.31
CA PRO A 117 -7.37 -25.35 -11.04
C PRO A 117 -7.27 -26.85 -11.28
N VAL A 118 -6.07 -27.40 -11.06
CA VAL A 118 -5.87 -28.84 -11.16
C VAL A 118 -6.75 -29.43 -10.06
N ARG A 119 -7.91 -29.97 -10.43
CA ARG A 119 -8.75 -30.72 -9.48
C ARG A 119 -7.98 -31.97 -9.09
N VAL A 120 -7.26 -31.88 -7.98
CA VAL A 120 -6.62 -33.03 -7.34
C VAL A 120 -7.74 -33.92 -6.82
N LYS A 121 -8.22 -34.87 -7.66
CA LYS A 121 -9.31 -35.80 -7.32
C LYS A 121 -8.94 -36.76 -6.17
N HIS A 122 -7.67 -36.83 -5.81
CA HIS A 122 -7.16 -37.66 -4.71
C HIS A 122 -6.13 -36.87 -3.93
N VAL A 123 -6.55 -36.17 -2.87
CA VAL A 123 -5.64 -35.79 -1.80
C VAL A 123 -5.32 -37.08 -1.04
N ARG A 124 -4.30 -37.82 -1.48
CA ARG A 124 -3.66 -38.79 -0.58
C ARG A 124 -3.21 -37.97 0.63
N LYS A 125 -3.58 -38.43 1.84
CA LYS A 125 -3.15 -37.80 3.10
C LYS A 125 -1.66 -37.46 2.98
N PRO A 126 -1.23 -36.22 3.23
CA PRO A 126 0.17 -35.87 3.15
C PRO A 126 0.92 -36.76 4.14
N SER A 127 1.71 -37.71 3.64
CA SER A 127 2.77 -38.29 4.45
C SER A 127 3.73 -37.16 4.72
N VAL A 128 3.82 -36.76 5.99
CA VAL A 128 4.75 -35.75 6.47
C VAL A 128 6.16 -36.28 6.20
N LEU A 129 6.71 -35.97 5.04
CA LEU A 129 8.11 -36.09 4.73
C LEU A 129 8.60 -34.67 4.42
N PRO A 130 9.72 -34.24 5.02
CA PRO A 130 10.26 -32.89 4.82
C PRO A 130 10.73 -32.77 3.38
N PHE A 131 9.95 -32.08 2.54
CA PHE A 131 10.36 -31.70 1.19
C PHE A 131 11.26 -30.46 1.29
N ASN A 132 12.57 -30.68 1.23
CA ASN A 132 13.49 -29.67 0.72
C ASN A 132 13.37 -29.70 -0.81
N VAL A 133 12.90 -28.61 -1.41
CA VAL A 133 12.92 -28.45 -2.87
C VAL A 133 14.32 -27.98 -3.26
N SER A 134 15.21 -28.92 -3.53
CA SER A 134 16.39 -28.70 -4.35
C SER A 134 16.06 -29.15 -5.77
N LEU A 135 15.99 -28.20 -6.72
CA LEU A 135 16.04 -28.50 -8.16
C LEU A 135 17.47 -28.95 -8.49
N GLY A 136 17.78 -30.21 -8.18
CA GLY A 136 18.99 -30.89 -8.61
C GLY A 136 18.68 -31.70 -9.86
N THR A 137 19.42 -31.43 -10.93
CA THR A 137 19.62 -32.37 -12.02
C THR A 137 20.19 -33.65 -11.44
N GLU A 138 19.46 -34.76 -11.56
CA GLU A 138 19.98 -36.07 -11.16
C GLU A 138 21.19 -36.41 -12.03
N GLY A 139 22.36 -36.59 -11.42
CA GLY A 139 23.39 -37.44 -12.01
C GLY A 139 24.87 -37.10 -11.78
N GLU A 140 25.26 -35.93 -11.30
CA GLU A 140 26.69 -35.61 -11.11
C GLU A 140 26.94 -35.19 -9.66
N GLY A 141 27.84 -35.91 -8.98
CA GLY A 141 28.23 -35.56 -7.61
C GLY A 141 28.93 -34.20 -7.58
N PRO A 142 28.90 -33.48 -6.45
CA PRO A 142 29.48 -32.12 -6.33
C PRO A 142 30.97 -32.04 -6.70
N GLU A 143 31.71 -33.15 -6.63
CA GLU A 143 33.10 -33.22 -7.07
C GLU A 143 33.25 -33.27 -8.60
N GLU A 144 32.32 -33.91 -9.31
CA GLU A 144 32.38 -34.08 -10.77
C GLU A 144 31.99 -32.79 -11.48
N GLU A 145 31.01 -32.06 -10.95
CA GLU A 145 30.65 -30.73 -11.44
C GLU A 145 31.76 -29.69 -11.14
N ALA A 146 32.44 -29.80 -9.99
CA ALA A 146 33.59 -28.95 -9.67
C ALA A 146 34.81 -29.23 -10.60
N ALA A 147 35.04 -30.49 -10.97
CA ALA A 147 36.09 -30.87 -11.91
C ALA A 147 35.82 -30.34 -13.33
N ARG A 148 34.58 -30.49 -13.82
CA ARG A 148 34.15 -30.02 -15.14
C ARG A 148 34.21 -28.49 -15.27
N ARG A 149 33.90 -27.77 -14.19
CA ARG A 149 34.00 -26.30 -14.14
C ARG A 149 35.45 -25.80 -14.14
N ARG A 150 36.39 -26.53 -13.54
CA ARG A 150 37.84 -26.25 -13.65
C ARG A 150 38.37 -26.48 -15.06
N GLU A 151 37.89 -27.53 -15.73
CA GLU A 151 38.31 -27.85 -17.11
C GLU A 151 37.86 -26.78 -18.11
N LEU A 152 36.73 -26.10 -17.83
CA LEU A 152 36.21 -24.99 -18.63
C LEU A 152 36.85 -23.63 -18.32
N GLY A 153 37.83 -23.55 -17.41
CA GLY A 153 38.56 -22.31 -17.11
C GLY A 153 37.74 -21.22 -16.41
N LEU A 154 36.57 -21.57 -15.84
CA LEU A 154 35.72 -20.64 -15.10
C LEU A 154 36.24 -20.48 -13.67
N GLN A 155 37.05 -19.44 -13.44
CA GLN A 155 37.43 -19.03 -12.08
C GLN A 155 36.23 -18.34 -11.41
N LEU A 156 35.83 -18.83 -10.23
CA LEU A 156 34.83 -18.19 -9.37
C LEU A 156 35.51 -17.10 -8.53
N GLU A 157 35.08 -15.86 -8.70
CA GLU A 157 35.17 -14.83 -7.67
C GLU A 157 34.31 -15.26 -6.45
N PRO A 158 34.69 -14.90 -5.22
CA PRO A 158 33.98 -15.34 -4.02
C PRO A 158 32.51 -14.91 -4.04
N GLU A 159 31.63 -15.85 -3.66
CA GLU A 159 30.18 -15.75 -3.73
C GLU A 159 29.65 -14.44 -3.11
N ALA A 160 29.08 -13.58 -3.96
CA ALA A 160 28.16 -12.56 -3.49
C ALA A 160 26.93 -13.26 -2.89
N LYS A 161 26.66 -13.01 -1.61
CA LYS A 161 25.47 -13.53 -0.92
C LYS A 161 24.22 -13.28 -1.78
N PRO A 162 23.35 -14.29 -1.98
CA PRO A 162 22.11 -14.09 -2.71
C PRO A 162 21.26 -13.05 -2.00
N SER A 163 20.91 -11.98 -2.71
CA SER A 163 19.92 -10.99 -2.27
C SER A 163 18.54 -11.65 -2.23
N GLY A 164 18.20 -12.23 -1.08
CA GLY A 164 16.87 -12.77 -0.85
C GLY A 164 15.80 -11.69 -0.98
N ILE A 165 14.79 -11.95 -1.81
CA ILE A 165 13.54 -11.18 -1.82
C ILE A 165 12.87 -11.45 -0.47
N THR A 166 12.99 -10.49 0.46
CA THR A 166 12.30 -10.56 1.75
C THR A 166 10.93 -9.90 1.58
N ILE A 167 9.89 -10.71 1.38
CA ILE A 167 8.50 -10.23 1.51
C ILE A 167 8.20 -10.20 3.01
N SER A 168 8.60 -9.12 3.68
CA SER A 168 8.16 -8.83 5.04
C SER A 168 6.79 -8.16 4.96
N ALA A 169 5.77 -8.78 5.56
CA ALA A 169 4.57 -8.04 5.93
C ALA A 169 5.02 -7.00 6.96
N ALA A 170 5.02 -5.72 6.58
CA ALA A 170 5.45 -4.66 7.49
C ALA A 170 4.68 -4.79 8.82
N PRO A 171 5.36 -4.94 9.97
CA PRO A 171 4.70 -4.68 11.23
C PRO A 171 4.21 -3.22 11.19
N SER A 172 3.05 -2.99 11.80
CA SER A 172 2.48 -1.66 12.00
C SER A 172 3.59 -0.67 12.40
N PRO A 173 3.64 0.57 11.86
CA PRO A 173 4.71 1.54 12.10
C PRO A 173 4.85 2.02 13.57
N LEU A 174 4.21 1.34 14.52
CA LEU A 174 4.23 1.61 15.96
C LEU A 174 5.18 0.71 16.77
N ALA A 175 5.96 -0.17 16.13
CA ALA A 175 6.93 -1.02 16.82
C ALA A 175 8.31 -0.96 16.17
N GLN A 176 9.00 0.17 16.31
CA GLN A 176 10.46 0.19 16.16
C GLN A 176 11.09 -0.04 17.54
N GLU A 177 11.80 -1.16 17.65
CA GLU A 177 12.74 -1.42 18.75
C GLU A 177 13.74 -0.26 18.82
N THR A 178 13.62 0.55 19.87
CA THR A 178 14.65 1.47 20.30
C THR A 178 15.83 0.66 20.81
N THR A 179 16.90 0.57 20.04
CA THR A 179 18.23 0.32 20.60
C THR A 179 18.45 1.35 21.72
N PRO A 180 18.80 0.93 22.95
CA PRO A 180 19.04 1.86 24.03
C PRO A 180 20.30 2.66 23.70
N LEU A 181 20.11 3.83 23.09
CA LEU A 181 21.09 4.89 23.15
C LEU A 181 21.15 5.27 24.62
N ASP A 182 22.31 5.08 25.27
CA ASP A 182 22.63 5.65 26.59
C ASP A 182 22.51 7.17 26.50
N THR A 183 21.28 7.62 26.55
CA THR A 183 20.90 9.01 26.63
C THR A 183 21.06 9.34 28.11
N PRO A 184 21.84 10.37 28.47
CA PRO A 184 22.02 10.74 29.87
C PRO A 184 20.63 10.88 30.50
N LEU A 185 20.45 10.21 31.66
CA LEU A 185 19.24 10.23 32.47
C LEU A 185 18.64 11.65 32.41
N GLY A 186 17.46 11.75 31.79
CA GLY A 186 16.77 13.02 31.63
C GLY A 186 16.63 13.69 32.99
N THR A 187 16.83 14.99 33.03
CA THR A 187 16.56 15.78 34.24
C THR A 187 15.08 15.63 34.61
N GLU A 188 14.73 15.73 35.90
CA GLU A 188 13.32 15.64 36.36
C GLU A 188 12.37 16.55 35.56
N GLU A 189 12.87 17.70 35.08
CA GLU A 189 12.17 18.64 34.20
C GLU A 189 11.76 18.04 32.84
N GLN A 190 12.53 17.10 32.29
CA GLN A 190 12.19 16.41 31.04
C GLN A 190 11.13 15.32 31.24
N GLU A 191 11.03 14.73 32.43
CA GLU A 191 9.96 13.78 32.74
C GLU A 191 8.62 14.51 32.90
N GLU A 192 8.61 15.65 33.60
CA GLU A 192 7.41 16.49 33.73
C GLU A 192 6.91 17.00 32.36
N GLU A 193 7.80 17.40 31.45
CA GLU A 193 7.41 17.83 30.11
C GLU A 193 6.81 16.68 29.28
N ARG A 194 7.33 15.45 29.42
CA ARG A 194 6.79 14.28 28.72
C ARG A 194 5.41 13.89 29.25
N ASP A 195 5.20 13.96 30.55
CA ASP A 195 3.90 13.68 31.16
C ASP A 195 2.85 14.73 30.75
N ALA A 196 3.23 16.02 30.72
CA ALA A 196 2.35 17.08 30.23
C ALA A 196 1.97 16.92 28.75
N VAL A 197 2.91 16.51 27.90
CA VAL A 197 2.63 16.22 26.49
C VAL A 197 1.72 15.01 26.35
N ALA A 198 1.94 13.95 27.13
CA ALA A 198 1.09 12.76 27.11
C ALA A 198 -0.35 13.07 27.55
N GLU A 199 -0.54 13.90 28.58
CA GLU A 199 -1.86 14.35 29.02
C GLU A 199 -2.56 15.20 27.96
N ALA A 200 -1.85 16.13 27.32
CA ALA A 200 -2.41 16.96 26.25
C ALA A 200 -2.83 16.15 25.02
N VAL A 201 -2.05 15.11 24.65
CA VAL A 201 -2.43 14.18 23.57
C VAL A 201 -3.68 13.39 23.96
N ALA A 202 -3.75 12.88 25.19
CA ALA A 202 -4.91 12.14 25.66
C ALA A 202 -6.19 13.00 25.71
N GLU A 203 -6.09 14.27 26.12
CA GLU A 203 -7.21 15.20 26.09
C GLU A 203 -7.67 15.49 24.66
N ARG A 204 -6.74 15.71 23.73
CA ARG A 204 -7.07 15.92 22.31
C ARG A 204 -7.76 14.72 21.69
N GLU A 205 -7.31 13.50 22.01
CA GLU A 205 -7.96 12.27 21.54
C GLU A 205 -9.37 12.10 22.12
N ARG A 206 -9.60 12.45 23.38
CA ARG A 206 -10.94 12.44 23.99
C ARG A 206 -11.89 13.43 23.32
N LEU A 207 -11.41 14.64 23.01
CA LEU A 207 -12.22 15.66 22.32
C LEU A 207 -12.56 15.22 20.89
N ALA A 208 -11.60 14.67 20.15
CA ALA A 208 -11.83 14.14 18.81
C ALA A 208 -12.84 12.97 18.81
N ALA A 209 -12.74 12.06 19.78
CA ALA A 209 -13.71 10.97 19.92
C ALA A 209 -15.13 11.49 20.22
N ALA A 210 -15.26 12.49 21.09
CA ALA A 210 -16.55 13.10 21.41
C ALA A 210 -17.17 13.85 20.22
N GLU A 211 -16.36 14.45 19.34
CA GLU A 211 -16.82 15.09 18.11
C GLU A 211 -17.37 14.06 17.12
N ILE A 212 -16.67 12.95 16.91
CA ILE A 212 -17.13 11.85 16.06
C ILE A 212 -18.46 11.26 16.59
N GLU A 213 -18.58 11.05 17.90
CA GLU A 213 -19.80 10.53 18.51
C GLU A 213 -21.00 11.47 18.29
N ARG A 214 -20.79 12.79 18.38
CA ARG A 214 -21.82 13.79 18.05
C ARG A 214 -22.22 13.76 16.59
N GLU A 215 -21.26 13.64 15.67
CA GLU A 215 -21.53 13.58 14.23
C GLU A 215 -22.33 12.33 13.87
N VAL A 216 -21.94 11.16 14.41
CA VAL A 216 -22.66 9.90 14.21
C VAL A 216 -24.09 9.97 14.77
N THR A 217 -24.26 10.55 15.96
CA THR A 217 -25.60 10.73 16.55
C THR A 217 -26.48 11.64 15.69
N ALA A 218 -25.92 12.75 15.17
CA ALA A 218 -26.64 13.67 14.29
C ALA A 218 -27.03 13.01 12.95
N GLN A 219 -26.16 12.16 12.39
CA GLN A 219 -26.47 11.40 11.17
C GLN A 219 -27.62 10.41 11.40
N LEU A 220 -27.62 9.68 12.52
CA LEU A 220 -28.70 8.75 12.86
C LEU A 220 -30.05 9.47 13.06
N GLU A 221 -30.06 10.62 13.75
CA GLU A 221 -31.28 11.43 13.90
C GLU A 221 -31.84 11.92 12.56
N GLU A 222 -30.97 12.29 11.61
CA GLU A 222 -31.39 12.71 10.28
C GLU A 222 -31.90 11.54 9.44
N GLU A 223 -31.27 10.37 9.52
CA GLU A 223 -31.76 9.14 8.88
C GLU A 223 -33.16 8.75 9.39
N ASP A 224 -33.40 8.85 10.71
CA ASP A 224 -34.71 8.59 11.29
C ASP A 224 -35.77 9.60 10.81
N ARG A 225 -35.43 10.89 10.72
CA ARG A 225 -36.33 11.91 10.14
C ARG A 225 -36.68 11.64 8.68
N VAL A 226 -35.70 11.24 7.87
CA VAL A 226 -35.93 10.87 6.47
C VAL A 226 -36.84 9.64 6.38
N ARG A 227 -36.63 8.66 7.26
CA ARG A 227 -37.43 7.45 7.33
C ARG A 227 -38.88 7.73 7.74
N GLU A 228 -39.11 8.61 8.71
CA GLU A 228 -40.46 9.04 9.10
C GLU A 228 -41.21 9.73 7.95
N ARG A 229 -40.52 10.62 7.21
CA ARG A 229 -41.10 11.28 6.02
C ARG A 229 -41.45 10.29 4.92
N GLN A 230 -40.60 9.29 4.67
CA GLN A 230 -40.86 8.26 3.66
C GLN A 230 -41.95 7.28 4.09
N GLY A 231 -41.99 6.88 5.37
CA GLY A 231 -43.02 5.98 5.90
C GLY A 231 -44.42 6.59 5.92
N GLY A 232 -44.54 7.90 6.17
CA GLY A 232 -45.81 8.62 6.11
C GLY A 232 -46.44 8.67 4.71
N MET A 233 -45.63 8.80 3.65
CA MET A 233 -46.12 8.86 2.27
C MET A 233 -46.71 7.53 1.76
N VAL A 234 -46.29 6.39 2.31
CA VAL A 234 -46.78 5.07 1.86
C VAL A 234 -48.19 4.77 2.37
N LEU A 235 -48.61 5.38 3.48
CA LEU A 235 -49.94 5.15 4.07
C LEU A 235 -51.06 5.99 3.42
N GLU A 236 -50.78 7.19 2.91
CA GLU A 236 -51.80 8.00 2.22
C GLU A 236 -52.13 7.50 0.80
N ALA A 237 -51.15 6.92 0.09
CA ALA A 237 -51.37 6.41 -1.27
C ALA A 237 -52.24 5.14 -1.35
N ALA A 238 -52.56 4.50 -0.21
CA ALA A 238 -53.35 3.28 -0.16
C ALA A 238 -54.86 3.50 0.04
N MET A 239 -55.33 4.74 0.20
CA MET A 239 -56.76 5.04 0.48
C MET A 239 -57.57 5.51 -0.73
N ASP A 240 -56.97 5.85 -1.86
CA ASP A 240 -57.69 6.18 -3.11
C ASP A 240 -57.77 4.94 -4.02
N GLY A 241 -58.65 4.01 -3.65
CA GLY A 241 -59.08 2.93 -4.54
C GLY A 241 -60.16 3.43 -5.51
N PRO A 242 -60.14 3.04 -6.80
CA PRO A 242 -61.12 3.49 -7.78
C PRO A 242 -62.51 2.90 -7.52
N GLU A 243 -63.52 3.76 -7.45
CA GLU A 243 -64.97 3.43 -7.51
C GLU A 243 -65.41 2.92 -8.89
#